data_AF-A0A8S8ZC34-F1
#
_entry.id   AF-A0A8S8ZC34-F1
#
_cell.length_a   1.000
_cell.length_b   1.000
_cell.length_c   1.000
_cell.angle_alpha   90.00
_cell.angle_beta   90.00
_cell.angle_gamma   90.00
#
_symmetry.space_group_name_H-M   'P 1'
#
loop_
_entity.id
_entity.type
_entity.pdbx_description
1 polymer ?
#
loop_
_entity_poly.entity_id
_entity_poly.type
_entity_poly.pdbx_seq_one_letter_code
_entity_poly.pdbx_strand_id
1 'polypeptide(L)'
;MVDFLQKPMFINNKKNLIRLFEINKDNSNKEYLLSLRKKFPKLQLQAISSKFILDKEHAKKIITISIIQKSNNHLLSDKIETDLLLRFGNTTQINEAIKNVGLSPNQNFILIALGKNLIKLNYLNQFVMI
;
A
#
# COMPACT_ATOMS: atom_id res chain seq x y z
N MET A 1 18.23 1.81 -3.08
CA MET A 1 17.35 2.40 -2.04
C MET A 1 16.33 3.23 -2.80
N VAL A 2 15.04 2.94 -2.69
CA VAL A 2 14.03 3.67 -3.45
C VAL A 2 13.63 4.88 -2.61
N ASP A 3 14.00 6.08 -3.03
CA ASP A 3 13.74 7.32 -2.29
C ASP A 3 12.24 7.67 -2.26
N PHE A 4 11.45 6.94 -1.48
CA PHE A 4 10.05 7.25 -1.19
C PHE A 4 9.90 8.39 -0.16
N LEU A 5 11.00 8.87 0.41
CA LEU A 5 11.00 9.75 1.59
C LEU A 5 10.79 11.24 1.32
N GLN A 6 10.86 11.73 0.07
CA GLN A 6 10.97 13.19 -0.11
C GLN A 6 9.73 13.91 -0.66
N LYS A 7 8.74 13.21 -1.23
CA LYS A 7 7.47 13.88 -1.61
C LYS A 7 6.31 12.91 -1.82
N PRO A 8 5.13 13.16 -1.23
CA PRO A 8 3.94 12.36 -1.49
C PRO A 8 3.63 12.34 -2.99
N MET A 9 3.41 11.14 -3.53
CA MET A 9 3.05 10.96 -4.93
C MET A 9 1.54 11.11 -5.12
N PHE A 10 1.11 12.24 -5.66
CA PHE A 10 -0.28 12.43 -6.03
C PHE A 10 -0.56 11.74 -7.37
N ILE A 11 -1.37 10.69 -7.36
CA ILE A 11 -1.92 10.10 -8.58
C ILE A 11 -3.39 10.48 -8.60
N ASN A 12 -3.71 11.57 -9.31
CA ASN A 12 -5.09 12.03 -9.39
C ASN A 12 -5.81 11.25 -10.51
N ASN A 13 -6.42 10.12 -10.14
CA ASN A 13 -7.45 9.51 -10.97
C ASN A 13 -8.78 9.65 -10.21
N LYS A 14 -9.63 10.58 -10.65
CA LYS A 14 -10.98 10.84 -10.13
C LYS A 14 -11.11 10.92 -8.59
N LYS A 15 -10.23 11.66 -7.88
CA LYS A 15 -10.28 12.00 -6.42
C LYS A 15 -9.62 11.02 -5.42
N ASN A 16 -8.92 9.97 -5.85
CA ASN A 16 -8.18 9.11 -4.92
C ASN A 16 -6.77 9.65 -4.68
N LEU A 17 -6.41 9.85 -3.41
CA LEU A 17 -5.09 10.27 -2.97
C LEU A 17 -4.31 9.04 -2.53
N ILE A 18 -3.05 8.96 -2.96
CA ILE A 18 -2.16 7.82 -2.74
C ILE A 18 -0.92 8.31 -2.02
N ARG A 19 -0.46 7.56 -1.03
CA ARG A 19 0.85 7.76 -0.40
C ARG A 19 1.56 6.45 -0.22
N LEU A 20 2.87 6.50 -0.41
CA LEU A 20 3.80 5.41 -0.23
C LEU A 20 4.77 5.82 0.88
N PHE A 21 4.97 4.93 1.84
CA PHE A 21 5.94 5.12 2.90
C PHE A 21 6.85 3.90 2.94
N GLU A 22 8.16 4.10 2.86
CA GLU A 22 9.09 3.02 3.15
C GLU A 22 9.21 2.86 4.66
N ILE A 23 9.05 1.62 5.13
CA ILE A 23 9.15 1.26 6.54
C ILE A 23 10.21 0.16 6.66
N ASN A 24 11.18 0.39 7.54
CA ASN A 24 12.28 -0.54 7.78
C ASN A 24 11.78 -1.80 8.50
N LYS A 25 12.53 -2.90 8.34
CA LYS A 25 12.27 -4.22 8.91
C LYS A 25 12.05 -4.24 10.42
N ASP A 26 12.61 -3.28 11.16
CA ASP A 26 12.51 -3.23 12.62
C ASP A 26 11.06 -2.96 13.08
N ASN A 27 10.23 -2.41 12.20
CA ASN A 27 8.80 -2.13 12.42
C ASN A 27 7.87 -3.04 11.58
N SER A 28 8.38 -4.13 10.99
CA SER A 28 7.63 -4.98 10.03
C SER A 28 6.75 -6.05 10.70
N ASN A 29 5.97 -5.67 11.71
CA ASN A 29 5.02 -6.58 12.35
C ASN A 29 3.58 -6.35 11.82
N LYS A 30 2.84 -7.45 11.61
CA LYS A 30 1.40 -7.46 11.34
C LYS A 30 0.61 -6.60 12.32
N GLU A 31 0.99 -6.61 13.60
CA GLU A 31 0.34 -5.81 14.64
C GLU A 31 0.43 -4.30 14.39
N TYR A 32 1.54 -3.84 13.83
CA TYR A 32 1.72 -2.43 13.46
C TYR A 32 0.77 -2.02 12.34
N LEU A 33 0.64 -2.83 11.29
CA LEU A 33 -0.35 -2.55 10.23
C LEU A 33 -1.79 -2.57 10.77
N LEU A 34 -2.10 -3.48 11.69
CA LEU A 34 -3.42 -3.54 12.33
C LEU A 34 -3.69 -2.32 13.21
N SER A 35 -2.71 -1.81 13.95
CA SER A 35 -2.86 -0.61 14.77
C SER A 35 -3.11 0.63 13.91
N LEU A 36 -2.40 0.78 12.78
CA LEU A 36 -2.65 1.85 11.82
C LEU A 36 -4.07 1.77 11.23
N ARG A 37 -4.55 0.57 10.86
CA ARG A 37 -5.92 0.39 10.36
C ARG A 37 -6.98 0.78 11.39
N LYS A 38 -6.78 0.41 12.66
CA LYS A 38 -7.68 0.82 13.76
C LYS A 38 -7.69 2.34 13.94
N LYS A 39 -6.52 2.98 13.85
CA LYS A 39 -6.38 4.43 14.03
C LYS A 39 -6.91 5.24 12.84
N PHE A 40 -6.78 4.70 11.63
CA PHE A 40 -7.16 5.36 10.39
C PHE A 40 -8.19 4.54 9.58
N PRO A 41 -9.39 4.27 10.12
CA PRO A 41 -10.36 3.36 9.49
C PRO A 41 -10.95 3.87 8.18
N LYS A 42 -10.78 5.17 7.87
CA LYS A 42 -11.21 5.78 6.59
C LYS A 42 -10.13 5.70 5.50
N LEU A 43 -8.93 5.22 5.83
CA LEU A 43 -7.85 4.97 4.88
C LEU A 43 -7.79 3.48 4.57
N GLN A 44 -7.55 3.16 3.31
CA GLN A 44 -7.27 1.80 2.88
C GLN A 44 -5.76 1.63 2.95
N LEU A 45 -5.30 0.78 3.88
CA LEU A 45 -3.89 0.61 4.18
C LEU A 45 -3.46 -0.81 3.85
N GLN A 46 -2.43 -0.95 3.02
CA GLN A 46 -1.83 -2.22 2.68
C GLN A 46 -0.31 -2.11 2.67
N ALA A 47 0.36 -3.10 3.25
CA ALA A 47 1.81 -3.23 3.17
C ALA A 47 2.20 -4.22 2.08
N ILE A 48 3.20 -3.86 1.28
CA ILE A 48 3.80 -4.67 0.23
C ILE A 48 5.30 -4.75 0.49
N SER A 49 5.87 -5.95 0.49
CA SER A 49 7.33 -6.12 0.62
C SER A 49 8.04 -5.30 -0.46
N SER A 50 9.08 -4.56 -0.05
CA SER A 50 9.81 -3.69 -1.00
C SER A 50 10.47 -4.47 -2.12
N LYS A 51 10.70 -5.78 -1.95
CA LYS A 51 11.21 -6.69 -3.00
C LYS A 51 10.30 -6.77 -4.23
N PHE A 52 9.01 -6.49 -4.08
CA PHE A 52 8.03 -6.52 -5.17
C PHE A 52 7.83 -5.12 -5.79
N ILE A 53 8.62 -4.13 -5.39
CA ILE A 53 8.52 -2.77 -5.88
C ILE A 53 9.87 -2.35 -6.43
N LEU A 54 10.00 -2.37 -7.77
CA LEU A 54 11.20 -1.92 -8.48
C LEU A 54 11.51 -0.44 -8.19
N ASP A 55 10.51 0.43 -8.39
CA ASP A 55 10.61 1.86 -8.15
C ASP A 55 9.21 2.48 -7.94
N LYS A 56 9.19 3.81 -7.82
CA LYS A 56 7.99 4.61 -7.65
C LYS A 56 7.00 4.52 -8.82
N GLU A 57 7.49 4.50 -10.06
CA GLU A 57 6.63 4.43 -11.24
C GLU A 57 6.06 3.02 -11.43
N HIS A 58 6.81 1.98 -11.08
CA HIS A 58 6.32 0.61 -10.99
C HIS A 58 5.15 0.50 -10.00
N ALA A 59 5.33 0.96 -8.76
CA ALA A 59 4.26 0.96 -7.76
C ALA A 59 3.04 1.76 -8.24
N LYS A 60 3.26 2.94 -8.80
CA LYS A 60 2.20 3.79 -9.37
C LYS A 60 1.36 3.07 -10.41
N LYS A 61 1.99 2.39 -11.37
CA LYS A 61 1.29 1.66 -12.44
C LYS A 61 0.39 0.58 -11.85
N ILE A 62 0.93 -0.26 -10.97
CA ILE A 62 0.16 -1.36 -10.36
C ILE A 62 -1.02 -0.83 -9.53
N ILE A 63 -0.79 0.17 -8.68
CA ILE A 63 -1.85 0.75 -7.85
C ILE A 63 -2.93 1.42 -8.73
N THR A 64 -2.54 2.07 -9.82
CA THR A 64 -3.47 2.70 -10.75
C THR A 64 -4.39 1.67 -11.39
N ILE A 65 -3.87 0.48 -11.75
CA ILE A 65 -4.68 -0.62 -12.26
C ILE A 65 -5.75 -1.00 -11.21
N SER A 66 -5.36 -1.26 -9.96
CA SER A 66 -6.32 -1.59 -8.89
C SER A 66 -7.40 -0.52 -8.70
N ILE A 67 -7.05 0.78 -8.81
CA ILE A 67 -8.01 1.88 -8.68
C ILE A 67 -9.01 1.91 -9.84
N ILE A 68 -8.53 1.76 -11.07
CA ILE A 68 -9.38 1.71 -12.28
C ILE A 68 -10.32 0.52 -12.20
N GLN A 69 -9.78 -0.65 -11.85
CA GLN A 69 -10.55 -1.88 -11.72
C GLN A 69 -11.59 -1.80 -10.60
N LYS A 70 -11.28 -1.13 -9.47
CA LYS A 70 -12.26 -0.83 -8.42
C LYS A 70 -13.41 0.01 -8.95
N SER A 71 -13.14 1.08 -9.72
CA SER A 71 -14.21 1.92 -10.27
C SER A 71 -15.08 1.21 -11.30
N ASN A 72 -14.57 0.13 -11.89
CA ASN A 72 -15.25 -0.69 -12.88
C ASN A 72 -15.83 -2.00 -12.30
N ASN A 73 -15.82 -2.18 -10.97
CA ASN A 73 -16.24 -3.43 -10.30
C ASN A 73 -15.54 -4.71 -10.82
N HIS A 74 -14.27 -4.60 -11.22
CA HIS A 74 -13.47 -5.70 -11.80
C HIS A 74 -12.18 -5.97 -11.01
N LEU A 75 -12.24 -5.84 -9.69
CA LEU A 75 -11.15 -6.25 -8.81
C LEU A 75 -11.00 -7.78 -8.85
N LEU A 76 -9.79 -8.27 -8.65
CA LEU A 76 -9.49 -9.69 -8.47
C LEU A 76 -9.95 -10.20 -7.09
N SER A 77 -10.45 -9.31 -6.22
CA SER A 77 -10.93 -9.61 -4.87
C SER A 77 -11.95 -8.54 -4.41
N ASP A 78 -12.65 -8.79 -3.30
CA ASP A 78 -13.65 -7.85 -2.77
C ASP A 78 -13.07 -6.53 -2.25
N LYS A 79 -11.77 -6.49 -1.95
CA LYS A 79 -11.10 -5.37 -1.28
C LYS A 79 -9.87 -4.94 -2.06
N ILE A 80 -9.68 -3.63 -2.22
CA ILE A 80 -8.52 -3.10 -2.95
C ILE A 80 -7.19 -3.48 -2.27
N GLU A 81 -7.19 -3.63 -0.95
CA GLU A 81 -6.03 -4.06 -0.17
C GLU A 81 -5.55 -5.46 -0.59
N THR A 82 -6.49 -6.38 -0.81
CA THR A 82 -6.18 -7.74 -1.29
C THR A 82 -5.87 -7.74 -2.79
N ASP A 83 -6.57 -6.94 -3.59
CA ASP A 83 -6.28 -6.81 -5.03
C ASP A 83 -4.86 -6.28 -5.28
N LEU A 84 -4.37 -5.36 -4.44
CA LEU A 84 -2.98 -4.91 -4.49
C LEU A 84 -2.01 -6.07 -4.26
N LEU A 85 -2.24 -6.92 -3.25
CA LEU A 85 -1.39 -8.11 -3.02
C LEU A 85 -1.37 -9.02 -4.25
N LEU A 86 -2.53 -9.29 -4.84
CA LEU A 86 -2.67 -10.15 -6.01
C LEU A 86 -1.91 -9.59 -7.22
N ARG A 87 -2.04 -8.29 -7.50
CA ARG A 87 -1.38 -7.65 -8.65
C ARG A 87 0.13 -7.50 -8.49
N PHE A 88 0.61 -7.15 -7.29
CA PHE A 88 2.05 -7.14 -7.02
C PHE A 88 2.64 -8.55 -7.02
N GLY A 89 1.86 -9.56 -6.62
CA GLY A 89 2.26 -10.97 -6.64
C GLY A 89 2.09 -11.67 -7.97
N ASN A 90 1.48 -11.02 -8.97
CA ASN A 90 1.11 -11.63 -10.23
C ASN A 90 0.41 -12.99 -10.07
N THR A 91 -0.51 -13.09 -9.11
CA THR A 91 -1.26 -14.33 -8.79
C THR A 91 -2.71 -14.00 -8.49
N THR A 92 -3.60 -14.96 -8.66
CA THR A 92 -5.01 -14.88 -8.21
C THR A 92 -5.22 -15.60 -6.86
N GLN A 93 -4.20 -16.30 -6.36
CA GLN A 93 -4.28 -17.01 -5.08
C GLN A 93 -3.94 -16.08 -3.91
N ILE A 94 -4.93 -15.79 -3.07
CA ILE A 94 -4.77 -14.85 -1.94
C ILE A 94 -3.68 -15.32 -0.96
N ASN A 95 -3.64 -16.62 -0.64
CA ASN A 95 -2.65 -17.16 0.30
C ASN A 95 -1.22 -17.01 -0.24
N GLU A 96 -1.02 -17.25 -1.53
CA GLU A 96 0.26 -17.08 -2.20
C GLU A 96 0.69 -15.60 -2.18
N ALA A 97 -0.22 -14.69 -2.54
CA ALA A 97 0.04 -13.26 -2.53
C ALA A 97 0.39 -12.74 -1.12
N ILE A 98 -0.34 -13.15 -0.08
CA ILE A 98 -0.03 -12.77 1.31
C ILE A 98 1.36 -13.28 1.71
N LYS A 99 1.66 -14.56 1.41
CA LYS A 99 2.93 -15.19 1.80
C LYS A 99 4.12 -14.56 1.11
N ASN A 100 4.02 -14.29 -0.18
CA ASN A 100 5.14 -13.85 -0.99
C ASN A 100 5.30 -12.33 -0.96
N VAL A 101 4.19 -11.58 -1.07
CA VAL A 101 4.19 -10.12 -1.33
C VAL A 101 3.85 -9.31 -0.09
N GLY A 102 3.18 -9.92 0.90
CA GLY A 102 2.78 -9.26 2.13
C GLY A 102 3.94 -8.91 3.07
N LEU A 103 3.59 -8.54 4.30
CA LEU A 103 4.57 -8.35 5.37
C LEU A 103 5.30 -9.66 5.63
N SER A 104 6.63 -9.59 5.66
CA SER A 104 7.48 -10.70 6.08
C SER A 104 8.51 -10.20 7.10
N PRO A 105 8.94 -11.07 8.04
CA PRO A 105 9.97 -10.72 9.00
C PRO A 105 11.27 -10.28 8.29
N ASN A 106 11.98 -9.34 8.90
CA ASN A 106 13.31 -8.90 8.47
C ASN A 106 13.37 -8.29 7.06
N GLN A 107 12.25 -7.80 6.52
CA GLN A 107 12.19 -7.13 5.22
C GLN A 107 11.56 -5.76 5.33
N ASN A 108 12.14 -4.80 4.59
CA ASN A 108 11.50 -3.51 4.38
C ASN A 108 10.19 -3.70 3.62
N PHE A 109 9.25 -2.81 3.87
CA PHE A 109 7.98 -2.81 3.17
C PHE A 109 7.58 -1.40 2.82
N ILE A 110 6.77 -1.30 1.77
CA ILE A 110 6.11 -0.07 1.39
C ILE A 110 4.69 -0.12 1.94
N LEU A 111 4.36 0.79 2.84
CA LEU A 111 2.99 1.05 3.25
C LEU A 111 2.31 1.91 2.18
N ILE A 112 1.29 1.34 1.53
CA ILE A 112 0.41 2.00 0.60
C ILE A 112 -0.80 2.50 1.38
N ALA A 113 -1.02 3.81 1.36
CA ALA A 113 -2.19 4.46 1.91
C ALA A 113 -3.05 5.08 0.82
N LEU A 114 -4.31 4.66 0.72
CA LEU A 114 -5.30 5.21 -0.20
C LEU A 114 -6.41 5.90 0.58
N GLY A 115 -6.84 7.08 0.13
CA GLY A 115 -7.96 7.78 0.75
C GLY A 115 -8.43 8.99 -0.06
N LYS A 116 -9.53 9.61 0.38
CA LYS A 116 -10.06 10.84 -0.24
C LYS A 116 -9.70 12.12 0.54
N ASN A 117 -9.23 11.97 1.79
CA ASN A 117 -8.97 13.09 2.68
C ASN A 117 -7.46 13.32 2.83
N LEU A 118 -6.98 14.42 2.26
CA LEU A 118 -5.56 14.80 2.29
C LEU A 118 -5.05 15.05 3.71
N ILE A 119 -5.87 15.64 4.57
CA ILE A 119 -5.50 15.92 5.98
C ILE A 119 -5.22 14.62 6.72
N LYS A 120 -6.07 13.60 6.55
CA LYS A 120 -5.84 12.28 7.19
C LYS A 120 -4.58 11.60 6.67
N LEU A 121 -4.30 11.70 5.37
CA LEU A 121 -3.08 11.18 4.76
C LEU A 121 -1.82 11.92 5.23
N ASN A 122 -1.91 13.25 5.45
CA ASN A 122 -0.84 14.03 6.06
C ASN A 122 -0.61 13.64 7.51
N TYR A 123 -1.67 13.45 8.29
CA TYR A 123 -1.58 13.09 9.70
C TYR A 123 -0.94 11.71 9.90
N LEU A 124 -1.15 10.77 8.96
CA LEU A 124 -0.47 9.47 8.96
C LEU A 124 1.06 9.60 8.94
N ASN A 125 1.63 10.61 8.28
CA ASN A 125 3.09 10.83 8.23
C ASN A 125 3.72 10.91 9.63
N GLN A 126 3.00 11.48 10.60
CA GLN A 126 3.48 11.64 11.98
C GLN A 126 3.63 10.31 12.73
N PHE A 127 3.01 9.23 12.25
CA PHE A 127 3.03 7.91 12.89
C PHE A 127 3.92 6.91 12.17
N VAL A 128 4.31 7.20 10.93
CA VAL A 128 5.11 6.31 10.09
C VAL A 128 6.60 6.65 10.10
N MET A 129 6.97 7.88 10.48
CA MET A 129 8.36 8.36 10.53
C MET A 129 9.02 8.26 11.92
N ILE A 130 8.58 7.31 12.77
CA ILE A 130 9.20 7.05 14.08
C ILE A 130 9.99 5.75 14.00
#